data_AF-A0A6V7KXA6-F1
#
_entry.id   AF-A0A6V7KXA6-F1
#
_cell.length_a   1.000
_cell.length_b   1.000
_cell.length_c   1.000
_cell.angle_alpha   90.00
_cell.angle_beta   90.00
_cell.angle_gamma   90.00
#
_symmetry.space_group_name_H-M   'P 1'
#
loop_
_entity.id
_entity.type
_entity.pdbx_description
1 polymer ?
#
loop_
_entity_poly.entity_id
_entity_poly.type
_entity_poly.pdbx_seq_one_letter_code
_entity_poly.pdbx_strand_id
1 'polypeptide(L)' 'QPMLWIPHQLVGAPLGFSVTLECHTEAHPTSLNYWTHSDGAMIHDSRKYKITSVVGKPAYKTHMTLTIHDLT' A
#
# COMPACT_ATOMS: atom_id res chain seq x y z
N GLN A 1 8.69 17.52 6.33
CA GLN A 1 9.30 16.35 5.66
C GLN A 1 8.28 15.22 5.70
N PRO A 2 8.07 14.45 4.62
CA PRO A 2 7.11 13.35 4.65
C PRO A 2 7.59 12.25 5.60
N MET A 3 6.67 11.67 6.36
CA MET A 3 6.94 10.48 7.18
C MET A 3 6.20 9.29 6.59
N LEU A 4 6.85 8.13 6.54
CA LEU A 4 6.26 6.86 6.12
C LEU A 4 6.38 5.85 7.27
N TRP A 5 5.28 5.21 7.62
CA TRP A 5 5.22 4.15 8.61
C TRP A 5 4.58 2.90 8.02
N ILE A 6 5.34 1.81 8.05
CA ILE A 6 4.87 0.47 7.68
C ILE A 6 4.71 -0.34 8.97
N PRO A 7 3.48 -0.72 9.37
CA PRO A 7 3.25 -1.49 10.58
C PRO A 7 3.80 -2.91 10.47
N HIS A 8 3.71 -3.53 9.28
CA HIS A 8 4.17 -4.89 9.02
C HIS A 8 5.14 -4.90 7.84
N GLN A 9 6.44 -4.92 8.12
CA GLN A 9 7.47 -4.93 7.08
C GLN A 9 7.63 -6.31 6.40
N LEU A 10 7.18 -7.37 7.07
CA LEU A 10 7.16 -8.73 6.56
C LEU A 10 5.77 -9.31 6.79
N VAL A 11 5.14 -9.78 5.71
CA VAL A 11 3.84 -10.44 5.77
C VAL A 11 3.97 -11.76 5.01
N GLY A 12 3.72 -12.86 5.73
CA GLY A 12 3.66 -14.20 5.14
C GLY A 12 2.20 -14.60 4.91
N ALA A 13 1.92 -15.25 3.78
CA ALA A 13 0.63 -15.84 3.50
C ALA A 13 0.80 -17.13 2.66
N PRO A 14 -0.07 -18.14 2.85
CA PRO A 14 0.00 -19.36 2.06
C PRO A 14 -0.36 -19.13 0.59
N LEU A 15 0.06 -20.06 -0.28
CA LEU A 15 -0.33 -20.05 -1.69
C LEU A 15 -1.85 -20.16 -1.84
N GLY A 16 -2.40 -19.40 -2.78
CA GLY A 16 -3.84 -19.30 -3.05
C GLY A 16 -4.59 -18.34 -2.13
N PHE A 17 -3.96 -17.76 -1.11
CA PHE A 17 -4.60 -16.78 -0.22
C PHE A 17 -4.36 -15.34 -0.68
N SER A 18 -5.20 -14.43 -0.20
CA SER A 18 -5.00 -13.00 -0.37
C SER A 18 -4.21 -12.42 0.80
N VAL A 19 -3.35 -11.45 0.53
CA VAL A 19 -2.59 -10.70 1.54
C VAL A 19 -2.83 -9.21 1.35
N THR A 20 -2.88 -8.44 2.45
CA THR A 20 -2.97 -6.98 2.39
C THR A 20 -1.73 -6.38 3.03
N LEU A 21 -1.06 -5.50 2.28
CA LEU A 21 0.01 -4.64 2.74
C LEU A 21 -0.57 -3.27 3.05
N GLU A 22 -0.08 -2.64 4.11
CA GLU A 22 -0.58 -1.36 4.60
C GLU A 22 0.59 -0.42 4.86
N CYS A 23 0.43 0.87 4.55
CA CYS A 23 1.37 1.90 4.93
C CYS A 23 0.67 3.23 5.23
N HIS A 24 1.21 3.97 6.19
CA HIS A 24 0.73 5.27 6.59
C HIS A 24 1.73 6.34 6.19
N THR A 25 1.24 7.42 5.59
CA THR A 25 2.06 8.57 5.24
C THR A 25 1.54 9.82 5.92
N GLU A 26 2.46 10.69 6.34
CA GLU A 26 2.15 12.03 6.83
C GLU A 26 2.92 13.06 6.00
N ALA A 27 2.22 13.88 5.21
CA ALA A 27 2.82 14.87 4.33
C ALA A 27 1.88 16.05 4.06
N HIS A 28 2.45 17.24 3.91
CA HIS A 28 1.71 18.44 3.48
C HIS A 28 2.52 19.21 2.41
N PRO A 29 1.95 19.50 1.24
CA PRO A 29 0.66 19.01 0.74
C PRO A 29 0.64 17.47 0.60
N THR A 30 -0.54 16.89 0.46
CA THR A 30 -0.70 15.44 0.29
C THR A 30 0.17 14.94 -0.87
N SER A 31 0.97 13.90 -0.63
CA SER A 31 1.89 13.35 -1.63
C SER A 31 1.20 12.43 -2.63
N LEU A 32 1.75 12.35 -3.84
CA LEU A 32 1.42 11.29 -4.79
C LEU A 32 2.17 10.03 -4.38
N ASN A 33 1.45 9.00 -3.96
CA ASN A 33 2.04 7.75 -3.52
C ASN A 33 1.58 6.59 -4.43
N TYR A 34 2.47 5.65 -4.71
CA TYR A 34 2.21 4.48 -5.54
C TYR A 34 2.96 3.26 -5.02
N TRP A 35 2.47 2.07 -5.39
CA TRP A 35 3.11 0.81 -5.06
C TRP A 35 4.00 0.34 -6.21
N THR A 36 5.16 -0.21 -5.89
CA THR A 36 6.06 -0.83 -6.86
C THR A 36 6.32 -2.28 -6.49
N HIS A 37 6.54 -3.12 -7.49
CA HIS A 37 7.11 -4.44 -7.31
C HIS A 37 8.63 -4.34 -7.08
N SER A 38 9.28 -5.45 -6.72
CA SER A 38 10.72 -5.48 -6.38
C SER A 38 11.65 -5.14 -7.55
N ASP A 39 11.16 -5.30 -8.78
CA ASP A 39 11.82 -4.90 -10.02
C ASP A 39 11.65 -3.40 -10.35
N GLY A 40 10.93 -2.66 -9.51
CA GLY A 40 10.64 -1.23 -9.70
C GLY A 40 9.44 -0.95 -10.60
N ALA A 41 8.75 -1.98 -11.12
CA ALA A 41 7.54 -1.78 -11.92
C ALA A 41 6.39 -1.27 -11.05
N MET A 42 5.68 -0.26 -11.54
CA MET A 42 4.52 0.30 -10.84
C MET A 42 3.35 -0.70 -10.86
N ILE A 43 2.76 -0.94 -9.69
CA ILE A 43 1.59 -1.80 -9.52
C ILE A 43 0.34 -0.97 -9.79
N HIS A 44 -0.53 -1.50 -10.64
CA HIS A 44 -1.81 -0.89 -11.01
C HIS A 44 -2.97 -1.75 -10.49
N ASP A 45 -4.13 -1.12 -10.29
CA ASP A 45 -5.35 -1.82 -9.90
C ASP A 45 -5.74 -2.84 -10.99
N SER A 46 -6.04 -4.07 -10.57
CA SER A 46 -6.35 -5.20 -11.44
C SER A 46 -7.06 -6.29 -10.63
N ARG A 47 -7.39 -7.41 -11.27
CA ARG A 47 -7.92 -8.59 -10.56
C ARG A 47 -6.94 -9.15 -9.53
N LYS A 48 -5.63 -9.07 -9.80
CA LYS A 48 -4.57 -9.58 -8.92
C LYS A 48 -4.25 -8.60 -7.79
N TYR A 49 -4.34 -7.30 -8.05
CA TYR A 49 -3.90 -6.24 -7.15
C TYR A 49 -5.01 -5.22 -6.94
N LYS A 50 -5.47 -5.05 -5.71
CA LYS A 50 -6.41 -4.00 -5.34
C LYS A 50 -5.69 -2.92 -4.54
N ILE A 51 -5.72 -1.68 -5.02
CA ILE A 51 -5.06 -0.54 -4.36
C ILE A 51 -6.11 0.39 -3.78
N THR A 52 -5.93 0.83 -2.54
CA THR A 52 -6.74 1.90 -1.95
C THR A 52 -5.85 2.94 -1.28
N SER A 53 -6.34 4.18 -1.21
CA SER A 53 -5.67 5.29 -0.53
C SER A 53 -6.74 6.18 0.08
N VAL A 54 -6.75 6.23 1.41
CA VAL A 54 -7.73 6.96 2.20
C VAL A 54 -7.03 8.12 2.89
N VAL A 55 -7.42 9.34 2.55
CA VAL A 55 -6.97 10.54 3.26
C VAL A 55 -7.66 10.58 4.61
N GLY A 56 -6.86 10.60 5.67
CA GLY A 56 -7.32 10.62 7.05
C GLY A 56 -7.76 12.00 7.52
N LYS A 57 -8.20 12.05 8.78
CA LYS A 57 -8.33 13.30 9.53
C LYS A 57 -7.28 13.27 10.64
N PRO A 58 -6.30 14.19 10.65
CA PRO A 58 -6.14 15.37 9.79
C PRO A 58 -5.67 15.06 8.35
N ALA A 59 -5.94 15.97 7.41
CA ALA A 59 -5.79 15.76 5.95
C ALA A 59 -4.35 15.56 5.45
N TYR A 60 -3.35 15.81 6.31
CA TYR A 60 -1.96 15.49 6.00
C TYR A 60 -1.63 14.01 6.19
N LYS A 61 -2.53 13.21 6.78
CA LYS A 61 -2.36 11.76 6.94
C LYS A 61 -3.04 11.01 5.80
N THR A 62 -2.38 9.98 5.28
CA THR A 62 -2.95 9.08 4.27
C THR A 62 -2.65 7.64 4.66
N HIS A 63 -3.67 6.78 4.61
CA HIS A 63 -3.53 5.34 4.77
C HIS A 63 -3.66 4.68 3.40
N MET A 64 -2.64 3.94 2.98
CA MET A 64 -2.65 3.22 1.71
C MET A 64 -2.64 1.72 1.96
N THR A 65 -3.40 0.99 1.17
CA THR A 65 -3.43 -0.46 1.21
C THR A 65 -3.26 -1.05 -0.18
N LEU A 66 -2.55 -2.17 -0.24
CA LEU A 66 -2.42 -3.02 -1.43
C LEU A 66 -2.83 -4.44 -1.04
N THR A 67 -3.96 -4.90 -1.57
CA THR A 67 -4.38 -6.30 -1.46
C THR A 67 -3.93 -7.06 -2.69
N ILE A 68 -3.16 -8.13 -2.47
CA ILE A 68 -2.71 -9.07 -3.50
C ILE A 68 -3.56 -10.32 -3.37
N HIS A 69 -4.29 -10.68 -4.43
CA HIS A 69 -5.17 -11.83 -4.46
C HIS A 69 -4.43 -13.09 -4.94
N ASP A 70 -4.88 -14.27 -4.47
CA ASP A 70 -4.43 -15.58 -4.90
C ASP A 70 -2.90 -15.72 -5.05
N LEU A 71 -2.13 -15.65 -3.96
CA LEU A 71 -0.67 -15.71 -4.02
C LEU A 71 -0.17 -16.98 -4.75
N THR A 72 0.71 -16.78 -5.73
CA THR A 72 1.26 -17.80 -6.64
C THR A 72 2.76 -17.67 -6.69
#